data_AF-A0A381XFK3-F1
#
_entry.id   AF-A0A381XFK3-F1
#
_cell.length_a   1.000
_cell.length_b   1.000
_cell.length_c   1.000
_cell.angle_alpha   90.00
_cell.angle_beta   90.00
_cell.angle_gamma   90.00
#
_symmetry.space_group_name_H-M   'P 1'
#
loop_
_entity.id
_entity.type
_entity.pdbx_description
1 polymer ?
#
loop_
_entity_poly.entity_id
_entity_poly.type
_entity_poly.pdbx_seq_one_letter_code
_entity_poly.pdbx_strand_id
1 'polypeptide(L)'
;MIVEITLLTLKVAVVATLVNFPVALYLGWLLGRKNIKGTLFLEVLVTLPLALPPVVIGYGLLLAFGDRGPIGTFLERAFGVDIIFTWIAASLAAAIVSFPLMVRSIIVAMANVDEKLERSARALG
;
A
#
# COMPACT_ATOMS: atom_id res chain seq x y z
N MET A 1 14.17 -12.23 23.09
CA MET A 1 13.94 -10.78 23.00
C MET A 1 14.26 -10.22 21.60
N ILE A 2 15.51 -10.17 21.14
CA ILE A 2 15.83 -9.62 19.79
C ILE A 2 15.15 -10.42 18.66
N VAL A 3 15.29 -11.76 18.69
CA VAL A 3 14.73 -12.65 17.65
C VAL A 3 13.21 -12.49 17.50
N GLU A 4 12.50 -12.31 18.61
CA GLU A 4 11.04 -12.18 18.61
C GLU A 4 10.57 -10.87 17.98
N ILE A 5 11.26 -9.75 18.27
CA ILE A 5 10.98 -8.45 17.67
C ILE A 5 11.28 -8.49 16.15
N THR A 6 12.35 -9.16 15.75
CA THR A 6 12.68 -9.35 14.34
C THR A 6 11.60 -10.16 13.61
N LEU A 7 11.13 -11.26 14.21
CA LEU A 7 10.05 -12.07 13.62
C LEU A 7 8.73 -11.30 13.52
N LEU A 8 8.38 -10.51 14.54
CA LEU A 8 7.19 -9.66 14.49
C LEU A 8 7.30 -8.62 13.39
N THR A 9 8.44 -7.94 13.29
CA THR A 9 8.70 -6.95 12.22
C THR A 9 8.63 -7.59 10.85
N LEU A 10 9.19 -8.79 10.69
CA LEU A 10 9.13 -9.54 9.43
C LEU A 10 7.69 -9.91 9.07
N LYS A 11 6.91 -10.42 10.03
CA LYS A 11 5.49 -10.73 9.85
C LYS A 11 4.71 -9.50 9.39
N VAL A 12 4.91 -8.37 10.06
CA VAL A 12 4.29 -7.08 9.72
C VAL A 12 4.67 -6.65 8.29
N ALA A 13 5.95 -6.72 7.94
CA ALA A 13 6.43 -6.33 6.62
C ALA A 13 5.89 -7.24 5.50
N VAL A 14 5.83 -8.56 5.71
CA VAL A 14 5.29 -9.51 4.74
C VAL A 14 3.81 -9.23 4.50
N VAL A 15 3.01 -9.09 5.56
CA VAL A 15 1.57 -8.82 5.43
C VAL A 15 1.34 -7.46 4.77
N ALA A 16 2.07 -6.42 5.19
CA ALA A 16 2.00 -5.11 4.57
C ALA A 16 2.30 -5.16 3.07
N THR A 17 3.35 -5.89 2.68
CA THR A 17 3.75 -6.07 1.28
C THR A 17 2.67 -6.79 0.49
N LEU A 18 2.16 -7.92 0.99
CA LEU A 18 1.15 -8.71 0.28
C LEU A 18 -0.17 -7.95 0.08
N VAL A 19 -0.60 -7.18 1.07
CA VAL A 19 -1.84 -6.37 0.98
C VAL A 19 -1.65 -5.21 0.00
N ASN A 20 -0.49 -4.55 0.06
CA ASN A 20 -0.19 -3.38 -0.76
C ASN A 20 0.08 -3.75 -2.23
N PHE A 21 0.80 -4.84 -2.46
CA PHE A 21 1.38 -5.20 -3.75
C PHE A 21 0.38 -5.24 -4.92
N PRO A 22 -0.82 -5.85 -4.82
CA PRO A 22 -1.77 -5.89 -5.94
C PRO A 22 -2.20 -4.49 -6.38
N VAL A 23 -2.46 -3.60 -5.43
CA VAL A 23 -2.89 -2.22 -5.70
C VAL A 23 -1.72 -1.41 -6.25
N ALA A 24 -0.54 -1.52 -5.64
CA ALA A 24 0.65 -0.84 -6.11
C ALA A 24 1.09 -1.29 -7.50
N LEU A 25 0.95 -2.59 -7.80
CA LEU A 25 1.22 -3.17 -9.12
C LEU A 25 0.26 -2.62 -10.16
N TYR A 26 -1.04 -2.61 -9.86
CA TYR A 26 -2.04 -2.07 -10.78
C TYR A 26 -1.80 -0.59 -11.08
N LEU A 27 -1.60 0.24 -10.05
CA LEU A 27 -1.34 1.67 -10.23
C LEU A 27 0.02 1.93 -10.89
N GLY A 28 1.08 1.21 -10.51
CA GLY A 28 2.41 1.35 -11.10
C GLY A 28 2.43 0.96 -12.57
N TRP A 29 1.74 -0.11 -12.95
CA TRP A 29 1.53 -0.46 -14.35
C TRP A 29 0.73 0.60 -15.10
N LEU A 30 -0.37 1.09 -14.51
CA LEU A 30 -1.23 2.10 -15.12
C LEU A 30 -0.47 3.40 -15.38
N LEU A 31 0.24 3.92 -14.38
CA LEU A 31 1.02 5.15 -14.45
C LEU A 31 2.27 5.00 -15.32
N GLY A 32 2.91 3.82 -15.30
CA GLY A 32 4.13 3.57 -16.08
C GLY A 32 3.91 3.26 -17.56
N ARG A 33 2.71 2.80 -17.97
CA ARG A 33 2.43 2.39 -19.35
C ARG A 33 1.34 3.21 -20.06
N LYS A 34 0.42 3.86 -19.33
CA LYS A 34 -0.70 4.57 -19.96
C LYS A 34 -0.63 6.08 -19.70
N ASN A 35 -0.69 6.86 -20.77
CA ASN A 35 -0.97 8.30 -20.71
C ASN A 35 -2.47 8.53 -20.53
N ILE A 36 -2.98 8.37 -19.31
CA ILE A 36 -4.39 8.61 -18.98
C ILE A 36 -4.63 10.08 -18.62
N LYS A 37 -5.82 10.61 -18.97
CA LYS A 37 -6.27 11.91 -18.44
C LYS A 37 -6.55 11.72 -16.94
N GLY A 38 -5.75 12.37 -16.09
CA GLY A 38 -5.82 12.24 -14.63
C GLY A 38 -4.60 11.61 -13.96
N THR A 39 -3.54 11.28 -14.73
CA THR A 39 -2.26 10.79 -14.18
C THR A 39 -1.75 11.68 -13.05
N LEU A 40 -1.78 13.01 -13.21
CA LEU A 40 -1.34 13.95 -12.18
C LEU A 40 -2.09 13.78 -10.85
N PHE A 41 -3.42 13.62 -10.89
CA PHE A 41 -4.21 13.44 -9.69
C PHE A 41 -3.89 12.12 -8.99
N LEU A 42 -3.73 11.03 -9.76
CA LEU A 42 -3.32 9.74 -9.23
C LEU A 42 -1.90 9.77 -8.65
N GLU A 43 -0.95 10.43 -9.30
CA GLU A 43 0.42 10.61 -8.78
C GLU A 43 0.43 11.36 -7.45
N VAL A 44 -0.38 12.43 -7.33
CA VAL A 44 -0.54 13.16 -6.08
C VAL A 44 -1.12 12.26 -4.99
N LEU A 45 -2.20 11.52 -5.28
CA LEU A 45 -2.79 10.59 -4.31
C LEU A 45 -1.82 9.49 -3.86
N VAL A 46 -1.09 8.90 -4.80
CA VAL A 46 -0.09 7.85 -4.52
C VAL A 46 1.04 8.38 -3.64
N THR A 47 1.48 9.62 -3.89
CA THR A 47 2.64 10.24 -3.21
C THR A 47 2.26 10.89 -1.89
N LEU A 48 0.97 11.12 -1.64
CA LEU A 48 0.45 11.79 -0.46
C LEU A 48 0.98 11.23 0.87
N PRO A 49 1.07 9.89 1.08
CA PRO A 49 1.65 9.34 2.31
C PRO A 49 3.10 9.77 2.56
N LEU A 50 3.89 9.99 1.51
CA LEU A 50 5.29 10.42 1.64
C LEU A 50 5.41 11.91 2.03
N ALA A 51 4.41 12.72 1.67
CA ALA A 51 4.38 14.14 2.00
C ALA A 51 3.89 14.41 3.43
N LEU A 52 3.12 13.47 4.01
CA LEU A 52 2.59 13.60 5.35
C LEU A 52 3.62 13.14 6.41
N PRO A 53 3.71 13.83 7.56
CA PRO A 53 4.47 13.32 8.71
C PRO A 53 3.93 11.94 9.15
N PRO A 54 4.80 10.99 9.57
CA PRO A 54 4.36 9.66 10.01
C PRO A 54 3.33 9.69 11.15
N VAL A 55 3.42 10.70 12.02
CA VAL A 55 2.47 10.91 13.13
C VAL A 55 1.06 11.19 12.60
N VAL A 56 0.92 11.92 11.49
CA VAL A 56 -0.39 12.20 10.87
C VAL A 56 -1.00 10.92 10.32
N ILE A 57 -0.19 10.04 9.74
CA ILE A 57 -0.65 8.72 9.27
C ILE A 57 -1.14 7.89 10.45
N GLY A 58 -0.35 7.81 11.53
CA GLY A 58 -0.74 7.10 12.75
C GLY A 58 -2.03 7.65 13.37
N TYR A 59 -2.16 8.97 13.45
CA TYR A 59 -3.37 9.62 13.96
C TYR A 59 -4.59 9.39 13.05
N GLY A 60 -4.41 9.42 11.72
CA GLY A 60 -5.46 9.08 10.77
C GLY A 60 -5.95 7.64 10.93
N LEU A 61 -5.05 6.69 11.18
CA LEU A 61 -5.42 5.31 11.51
C LEU A 61 -6.18 5.23 12.82
N LEU A 62 -5.79 5.97 13.86
CA LEU A 62 -6.54 6.05 15.12
C LEU A 62 -7.94 6.62 14.91
N LEU A 63 -8.10 7.65 14.07
CA LEU A 63 -9.42 8.22 13.76
C LEU A 63 -10.30 7.27 12.95
N ALA A 64 -9.71 6.46 12.06
CA ALA A 64 -10.46 5.53 11.22
C ALA A 64 -10.82 4.24 11.96
N PHE A 65 -9.83 3.63 12.64
CA PHE A 65 -9.94 2.32 13.28
C PHE A 65 -10.20 2.40 14.79
N GLY A 66 -10.24 3.60 15.38
CA GLY A 66 -10.56 3.87 16.78
C GLY A 66 -11.88 3.29 17.24
N ASP A 67 -12.05 3.17 18.56
CA ASP A 67 -13.34 2.88 19.22
C ASP A 67 -14.44 3.86 18.80
N ARG A 68 -14.06 5.07 18.37
CA ARG A 68 -14.98 6.10 17.84
C ARG A 68 -14.88 6.30 16.32
N GLY A 69 -14.03 5.51 15.67
CA GLY A 69 -13.81 5.57 14.23
C GLY A 69 -14.88 4.79 13.47
N PRO A 70 -15.22 5.21 12.24
CA PRO A 70 -16.26 4.55 11.45
C PRO A 70 -15.87 3.11 11.06
N ILE A 71 -14.58 2.84 10.83
CA ILE A 71 -14.10 1.50 10.47
C ILE A 71 -13.96 0.65 11.73
N GLY A 72 -13.40 1.20 12.81
CA GLY A 72 -13.24 0.49 14.10
C GLY A 72 -14.58 0.01 14.66
N THR A 73 -15.55 0.92 14.79
CA THR A 73 -16.91 0.59 15.26
C THR A 73 -17.63 -0.41 14.36
N PHE A 74 -17.42 -0.36 13.04
CA PHE A 74 -17.98 -1.34 12.12
C PHE A 74 -17.38 -2.73 12.36
N LEU A 75 -16.06 -2.84 12.50
CA LEU A 75 -15.39 -4.11 12.78
C LEU A 75 -15.79 -4.70 14.13
N GLU A 76 -15.89 -3.87 15.16
CA GLU A 76 -16.34 -4.29 16.49
C GLU A 76 -17.78 -4.83 16.41
N ARG A 77 -18.71 -4.13 15.74
CA ARG A 77 -20.10 -4.57 15.64
C ARG A 77 -20.29 -5.81 14.76
N ALA A 78 -19.55 -5.91 13.66
CA ALA A 78 -19.72 -6.99 12.69
C ALA A 78 -18.94 -8.26 13.08
N PHE A 79 -17.76 -8.11 13.70
CA PHE A 79 -16.84 -9.21 13.97
C PHE A 79 -16.42 -9.33 15.44
N GLY A 80 -16.73 -8.35 16.29
CA GLY A 80 -16.31 -8.34 17.70
C GLY A 80 -14.80 -8.13 17.88
N VAL A 81 -14.12 -7.54 16.89
CA VAL A 81 -12.66 -7.39 16.88
C VAL A 81 -12.25 -5.92 16.92
N ASP A 82 -11.34 -5.58 17.83
CA ASP A 82 -10.58 -4.34 17.82
C ASP A 82 -9.18 -4.58 17.23
N ILE A 83 -8.80 -3.73 16.27
CA ILE A 83 -7.54 -3.85 15.53
C ILE A 83 -6.50 -2.85 16.05
N ILE A 84 -6.89 -1.83 16.81
CA ILE A 84 -5.98 -0.79 17.25
C ILE A 84 -4.97 -1.32 18.28
N PHE A 85 -3.75 -0.79 18.24
CA PHE A 85 -2.59 -1.28 19.00
C PHE A 85 -2.22 -2.76 18.73
N THR A 86 -2.73 -3.38 17.67
CA THR A 86 -2.32 -4.73 17.24
C THR A 86 -1.24 -4.69 16.16
N TRP A 87 -0.59 -5.84 15.93
CA TRP A 87 0.33 -6.03 14.80
C TRP A 87 -0.35 -5.85 13.43
N ILE A 88 -1.68 -6.03 13.36
CA ILE A 88 -2.44 -5.84 12.11
C ILE A 88 -2.49 -4.35 11.78
N ALA A 89 -2.79 -3.48 12.76
CA ALA A 89 -2.74 -2.03 12.56
C ALA A 89 -1.33 -1.56 12.20
N ALA A 90 -0.28 -2.14 12.81
CA ALA A 90 1.11 -1.87 12.44
C ALA A 90 1.40 -2.27 10.97
N SER A 91 0.85 -3.39 10.50
CA SER A 91 0.98 -3.86 9.12
C SER A 91 0.29 -2.91 8.13
N LEU A 92 -0.89 -2.41 8.49
CA LEU A 92 -1.61 -1.42 7.67
C LEU A 92 -0.87 -0.09 7.61
N ALA A 93 -0.34 0.39 8.74
CA ALA A 93 0.49 1.60 8.76
C ALA A 93 1.73 1.45 7.87
N ALA A 94 2.44 0.32 8.00
CA ALA A 94 3.60 0.01 7.17
C ALA A 94 3.22 -0.06 5.68
N ALA A 95 2.07 -0.62 5.34
CA ALA A 95 1.56 -0.67 3.97
C ALA A 95 1.35 0.74 3.41
N ILE A 96 0.68 1.63 4.15
CA ILE A 96 0.41 3.02 3.71
C ILE A 96 1.71 3.80 3.50
N VAL A 97 2.66 3.69 4.42
CA VAL A 97 3.93 4.43 4.32
C VAL A 97 4.81 3.90 3.18
N SER A 98 4.83 2.58 2.96
CA SER A 98 5.63 1.95 1.89
C SER A 98 4.99 2.03 0.50
N PHE A 99 3.69 2.31 0.42
CA PHE A 99 2.91 2.44 -0.82
C PHE A 99 3.57 3.29 -1.92
N PRO A 100 3.91 4.57 -1.68
CA PRO A 100 4.50 5.42 -2.72
C PRO A 100 5.82 4.86 -3.26
N LEU A 101 6.63 4.26 -2.37
CA LEU A 101 7.92 3.69 -2.74
C LEU A 101 7.75 2.47 -3.63
N MET A 102 6.83 1.57 -3.27
CA MET A 102 6.53 0.36 -4.04
C MET A 102 5.99 0.71 -5.43
N VAL A 103 5.04 1.64 -5.53
CA VAL A 103 4.50 2.10 -6.83
C VAL A 103 5.62 2.66 -7.71
N ARG A 104 6.49 3.50 -7.14
CA ARG A 104 7.62 4.08 -7.88
C ARG A 104 8.60 3.01 -8.38
N SER A 105 8.92 2.03 -7.54
CA SER A 105 9.75 0.88 -7.96
C SER A 105 9.13 0.12 -9.12
N ILE A 106 7.81 -0.08 -9.11
CA ILE A 106 7.09 -0.78 -10.18
C ILE A 106 7.09 0.05 -11.47
N ILE A 107 6.87 1.37 -11.40
CA ILE A 107 6.97 2.25 -12.57
C ILE A 107 8.34 2.13 -13.24
N VAL A 108 9.41 2.21 -12.45
CA VAL A 108 10.78 2.07 -12.95
C VAL A 108 11.03 0.68 -13.53
N ALA A 109 10.55 -0.37 -12.87
CA ALA A 109 10.67 -1.73 -13.38
C ALA A 109 9.95 -1.90 -14.74
N MET A 110 8.73 -1.37 -14.87
CA MET A 110 7.97 -1.40 -16.12
C MET A 110 8.64 -0.61 -17.24
N ALA A 111 9.23 0.55 -16.92
CA ALA A 111 9.97 1.35 -17.89
C ALA A 111 11.19 0.62 -18.49
N ASN A 112 11.79 -0.32 -17.74
CA ASN A 112 12.92 -1.13 -18.20
C ASN A 112 12.52 -2.33 -19.08
N VAL A 113 11.23 -2.66 -19.19
CA VAL A 113 10.75 -3.76 -20.02
C VAL A 113 10.59 -3.28 -21.47
N ASP A 114 11.33 -3.90 -22.40
CA ASP A 114 11.29 -3.60 -23.84
C ASP A 114 9.87 -3.80 -24.40
N GLU A 115 9.36 -2.77 -25.06
CA GLU A 115 8.04 -2.76 -25.70
C GLU A 115 7.90 -3.87 -26.77
N LYS A 116 9.01 -4.31 -27.38
CA LYS A 116 9.00 -5.43 -28.33
C LYS A 116 8.54 -6.74 -27.70
N LEU A 117 8.90 -6.99 -26.43
CA LEU A 117 8.45 -8.17 -25.72
C LEU A 117 6.92 -8.15 -25.55
N GLU A 118 6.35 -6.99 -25.23
CA GLU A 118 4.89 -6.83 -25.11
C GLU A 118 4.18 -6.99 -26.45
N ARG A 119 4.75 -6.43 -27.53
CA ARG A 119 4.20 -6.60 -28.89
C ARG A 119 4.23 -8.05 -29.34
N SER A 120 5.30 -8.77 -29.00
CA SER A 120 5.45 -10.20 -29.33
C SER A 120 4.46 -11.05 -28.54
N ALA A 121 4.29 -10.78 -27.24
CA ALA A 121 3.28 -11.42 -26.41
C ALA A 121 1.86 -11.22 -27.00
N ARG A 122 1.50 -9.97 -27.37
CA ARG A 122 0.20 -9.68 -28.03
C ARG A 122 -0.02 -10.44 -29.34
N ALA A 123 1.04 -10.75 -30.08
CA ALA A 123 0.94 -11.50 -31.33
C ALA A 123 0.72 -13.01 -31.13
N LEU A 124 1.06 -13.55 -29.95
CA LEU A 124 0.94 -14.98 -29.63
C LEU A 124 -0.41 -15.37 -29.03
N GLY A 125 -1.32 -14.41 -28.78
CA GLY A 125 -2.61 -14.61 -28.12
C GLY A 125 -2.51 -14.54 -26.60
#